data_AF-A0A547PBR5-F1
#
_entry.id   AF-A0A547PBR5-F1
#
_cell.length_a   1.000
_cell.length_b   1.000
_cell.length_c   1.000
_cell.angle_alpha   90.00
_cell.angle_beta   90.00
_cell.angle_gamma   90.00
#
_symmetry.space_group_name_H-M   'P 1'
#
loop_
_entity.id
_entity.type
_entity.pdbx_description
1 polymer ?
#
loop_
_entity_poly.entity_id
_entity_poly.type
_entity_poly.pdbx_seq_one_letter_code
_entity_poly.pdbx_strand_id
1 'polypeptide(L)'
;MNSDSRDASVRSAEVTAMLQAAIARAQSQAIALVAGDYKLAPLTLAAMDDLTFGRGNRPDTTRVKIYARLPVGGKFTSVDQVDEAITAFQKSVPATGRSYIESGPTDLAIDNPDQYRGAVVKAIADESKRYAAMFGSDYGIEIRGLDSELYFKQASQTEVFLYIEHNFVIKPK
;
A
#
# COMPACT_ATOMS: atom_id res chain seq x y z
N MET A 1 8.73 5.02 12.23
CA MET A 1 9.33 5.95 13.24
C MET A 1 9.88 5.13 14.37
N ASN A 2 11.03 5.53 14.89
CA ASN A 2 11.81 4.77 15.87
C ASN A 2 12.33 5.69 16.99
N SER A 3 12.66 5.15 18.15
CA SER A 3 13.55 5.79 19.14
C SER A 3 14.49 4.74 19.74
N ASP A 4 15.74 5.11 19.96
CA ASP A 4 16.81 4.30 20.56
C ASP A 4 17.25 4.81 21.95
N SER A 5 16.39 5.59 22.61
CA SER A 5 16.59 5.95 24.02
C SER A 5 16.73 4.71 24.91
N ARG A 6 17.58 4.81 25.95
CA ARG A 6 17.88 3.65 26.82
C ARG A 6 16.67 3.19 27.64
N ASP A 7 15.87 4.15 28.09
CA ASP A 7 14.68 3.90 28.88
C ASP A 7 13.45 3.64 27.98
N ALA A 8 12.73 2.56 28.26
CA ALA A 8 11.60 2.12 27.43
C ALA A 8 10.40 3.07 27.46
N SER A 9 10.14 3.71 28.60
CA SER A 9 9.07 4.71 28.74
C SER A 9 9.42 5.98 27.98
N VAL A 10 10.69 6.41 28.05
CA VAL A 10 11.21 7.55 27.28
C VAL A 10 11.11 7.27 25.78
N ARG A 11 11.52 6.09 25.30
CA ARG A 11 11.38 5.72 23.88
C ARG A 11 9.95 5.85 23.39
N SER A 12 9.00 5.32 24.15
CA SER A 12 7.59 5.29 23.77
C SER A 12 7.01 6.71 23.75
N ALA A 13 7.37 7.55 24.72
CA ALA A 13 6.99 8.95 24.76
C ALA A 13 7.57 9.75 23.58
N GLU A 14 8.85 9.57 23.25
CA GLU A 14 9.51 10.23 22.12
C GLU A 14 8.86 9.85 20.78
N VAL A 15 8.60 8.56 20.54
CA VAL A 15 7.92 8.09 19.32
C VAL A 15 6.50 8.64 19.24
N THR A 16 5.78 8.65 20.36
CA THR A 16 4.40 9.17 20.44
C THR A 16 4.37 10.66 20.11
N ALA A 17 5.24 11.47 20.72
CA ALA A 17 5.32 12.90 20.45
C ALA A 17 5.71 13.20 19.00
N MET A 18 6.67 12.46 18.45
CA MET A 18 7.04 12.55 17.03
C MET A 18 5.88 12.20 16.11
N LEU A 19 5.10 11.17 16.45
CA LEU A 19 3.93 10.75 15.69
C LEU A 19 2.82 11.80 15.72
N GLN A 20 2.56 12.42 16.88
CA GLN A 20 1.62 13.54 17.00
C GLN A 20 2.02 14.71 16.10
N ALA A 21 3.32 15.08 16.11
CA ALA A 21 3.83 16.13 15.23
C ALA A 21 3.66 15.77 13.74
N ALA A 22 3.92 14.51 13.38
CA ALA A 22 3.73 14.03 12.02
C ALA A 22 2.26 14.09 11.56
N ILE A 23 1.31 13.69 12.41
CA ILE A 23 -0.13 13.77 12.13
C ILE A 23 -0.56 15.22 11.90
N ALA A 24 -0.16 16.14 12.79
CA ALA A 24 -0.48 17.55 12.64
C ALA A 24 0.08 18.14 11.34
N ARG A 25 1.32 17.77 10.97
CA ARG A 25 1.94 18.23 9.71
C ARG A 25 1.25 17.62 8.48
N ALA A 26 0.91 16.34 8.51
CA ALA A 26 0.25 15.66 7.41
C ALA A 26 -1.11 16.31 7.09
N GLN A 27 -1.88 16.68 8.12
CA GLN A 27 -3.12 17.43 7.96
C GLN A 27 -2.89 18.77 7.24
N SER A 28 -1.86 19.52 7.63
CA SER A 28 -1.53 20.82 7.00
C SER A 28 -1.05 20.70 5.54
N GLN A 29 -0.49 19.53 5.17
CA GLN A 29 0.06 19.27 3.83
C GLN A 29 -0.87 18.42 2.94
N ALA A 30 -2.09 18.12 3.42
CA ALA A 30 -3.04 17.22 2.76
C ALA A 30 -2.46 15.83 2.42
N ILE A 31 -1.61 15.30 3.31
CA ILE A 31 -1.05 13.95 3.21
C ILE A 31 -1.93 13.01 4.04
N ALA A 32 -2.38 11.92 3.43
CA ALA A 32 -3.10 10.88 4.18
C ALA A 32 -2.08 10.00 4.88
N LEU A 33 -2.19 9.87 6.21
CA LEU A 33 -1.45 8.86 6.96
C LEU A 33 -2.37 7.68 7.22
N VAL A 34 -1.85 6.47 7.04
CA VAL A 34 -2.55 5.23 7.40
C VAL A 34 -1.61 4.31 8.18
N ALA A 35 -2.18 3.48 9.05
CA ALA A 35 -1.45 2.53 9.86
C ALA A 35 -2.28 1.26 10.09
N GLY A 36 -1.62 0.17 10.47
CA GLY A 36 -2.24 -1.13 10.77
C GLY A 36 -1.45 -2.30 10.19
N ASP A 37 -1.64 -3.47 10.79
CA ASP A 37 -0.92 -4.69 10.42
C ASP A 37 -1.71 -5.52 9.39
N TYR A 38 -3.01 -5.72 9.63
CA TYR A 38 -3.90 -6.51 8.76
C TYR A 38 -4.84 -5.62 7.93
N LYS A 39 -5.26 -4.48 8.47
CA LYS A 39 -6.13 -3.52 7.81
C LYS A 39 -5.54 -2.12 8.02
N LEU A 40 -5.26 -1.43 6.93
CA LEU A 40 -4.83 -0.04 6.99
C LEU A 40 -6.03 0.84 7.31
N ALA A 41 -5.92 1.62 8.38
CA ALA A 41 -6.90 2.61 8.79
C ALA A 41 -6.30 4.02 8.76
N PRO A 42 -7.11 5.06 8.52
CA PRO A 42 -6.67 6.45 8.65
C PRO A 42 -6.06 6.71 10.02
N LEU A 43 -4.82 7.21 10.02
CA LEU A 43 -4.12 7.56 11.23
C LEU A 43 -4.51 8.99 11.63
N THR A 44 -5.21 9.10 12.74
CA THR A 44 -5.60 10.37 13.37
C THR A 44 -5.11 10.39 14.81
N LEU A 45 -5.14 11.55 15.48
CA LEU A 45 -4.78 11.65 16.90
C LEU A 45 -5.64 10.72 17.78
N ALA A 46 -6.92 10.55 17.44
CA ALA A 46 -7.83 9.66 18.18
C ALA A 46 -7.54 8.17 17.94
N ALA A 47 -6.97 7.82 16.77
CA ALA A 47 -6.65 6.44 16.42
C ALA A 47 -5.23 6.02 16.86
N MET A 48 -4.52 6.88 17.61
CA MET A 48 -3.16 6.57 18.07
C MET A 48 -3.13 5.46 19.14
N ASP A 49 -4.17 5.38 19.98
CA ASP A 49 -4.24 4.41 21.06
C ASP A 49 -4.43 2.98 20.54
N ASP A 50 -4.93 2.83 19.32
CA ASP A 50 -5.13 1.54 18.64
C ASP A 50 -3.86 1.05 17.91
N LEU A 51 -2.76 1.81 17.97
CA LEU A 51 -1.53 1.45 17.27
C LEU A 51 -0.72 0.41 18.02
N THR A 52 -0.34 -0.65 17.30
CA THR A 52 0.64 -1.60 17.78
C THR A 52 2.05 -0.98 17.71
N PHE A 53 2.68 -0.80 18.87
CA PHE A 53 4.11 -0.48 18.94
C PHE A 53 4.93 -1.76 18.88
N GLY A 54 5.71 -1.91 17.82
CA GLY A 54 6.61 -3.05 17.61
C GLY A 54 8.01 -2.80 18.18
N ARG A 55 8.84 -3.85 18.17
CA ARG A 55 10.29 -3.70 18.36
C ARG A 55 10.93 -3.30 17.02
N GLY A 56 11.90 -2.39 17.06
CA GLY A 56 12.73 -2.06 15.92
C GLY A 56 13.77 -3.14 15.63
N ASN A 57 14.72 -2.86 14.73
CA ASN A 57 15.77 -3.81 14.35
C ASN A 57 16.74 -4.15 15.50
N ARG A 58 16.75 -3.34 16.57
CA ARG A 58 17.49 -3.62 17.80
C ARG A 58 16.53 -3.92 18.96
N PRO A 59 16.92 -4.78 19.91
CA PRO A 59 16.07 -5.17 21.05
C PRO A 59 15.59 -3.99 21.91
N ASP A 60 16.31 -2.87 21.85
CA ASP A 60 16.12 -1.63 22.58
C ASP A 60 15.55 -0.50 21.70
N THR A 61 14.80 -0.83 20.64
CA THR A 61 14.13 0.17 19.80
C THR A 61 12.62 -0.04 19.82
N THR A 62 11.86 1.02 20.07
CA THR A 62 10.40 1.03 19.88
C THR A 62 10.11 1.57 18.48
N ARG A 63 9.25 0.89 17.72
CA ARG A 63 8.90 1.24 16.34
C ARG A 63 7.39 1.32 16.15
N VAL A 64 6.95 2.32 15.39
CA VAL A 64 5.63 2.36 14.76
C VAL A 64 5.79 2.44 13.25
N LYS A 65 5.03 1.61 12.52
CA LYS A 65 4.98 1.62 11.06
C LYS A 65 3.73 2.37 10.61
N ILE A 66 3.94 3.36 9.76
CA ILE A 66 2.88 4.14 9.14
C ILE A 66 3.18 4.27 7.66
N TYR A 67 2.16 4.57 6.87
CA TYR A 67 2.29 4.83 5.45
C TYR A 67 1.75 6.23 5.15
N ALA A 68 2.53 7.01 4.43
CA ALA A 68 2.07 8.25 3.82
C ALA A 68 1.52 7.94 2.44
N ARG A 69 0.32 8.42 2.14
CA ARG A 69 -0.36 8.23 0.86
C ARG A 69 -0.73 9.57 0.25
N LEU A 70 -0.41 9.69 -1.03
CA LEU A 70 -0.78 10.81 -1.88
C LEU A 70 -1.35 10.25 -3.19
N PRO A 71 -2.41 10.87 -3.74
CA PRO A 71 -2.96 10.42 -5.01
C PRO A 71 -1.99 10.72 -6.15
N VAL A 72 -1.72 9.72 -6.98
CA VAL A 72 -1.06 9.89 -8.28
C VAL A 72 -2.16 10.14 -9.32
N GLY A 73 -2.02 11.20 -10.11
CA GLY A 73 -3.08 11.75 -10.95
C GLY A 73 -3.66 13.02 -10.33
N GLY A 74 -3.56 14.14 -11.07
CA GLY A 74 -3.89 15.47 -10.56
C GLY A 74 -2.62 16.28 -10.28
N LYS A 75 -2.39 16.67 -9.02
CA LYS A 75 -1.21 17.48 -8.63
C LYS A 75 0.12 16.77 -8.89
N PHE A 76 0.16 15.46 -8.72
CA PHE A 76 1.33 14.63 -8.94
C PHE A 76 1.13 13.79 -10.20
N THR A 77 2.08 13.86 -11.13
CA THR A 77 2.02 13.16 -12.42
C THR A 77 2.81 11.86 -12.46
N SER A 78 3.55 11.53 -11.39
CA SER A 78 4.35 10.31 -11.27
C SER A 78 4.57 9.91 -9.81
N VAL A 79 4.96 8.65 -9.58
CA VAL A 79 5.42 8.17 -8.26
C VAL A 79 6.65 8.95 -7.80
N ASP A 80 7.57 9.29 -8.69
CA ASP A 80 8.78 10.05 -8.33
C ASP A 80 8.44 11.41 -7.69
N GLN A 81 7.44 12.13 -8.20
CA GLN A 81 6.99 13.40 -7.60
C GLN A 81 6.30 13.18 -6.25
N VAL A 82 5.61 12.07 -6.07
CA VAL A 82 5.05 11.68 -4.78
C VAL A 82 6.15 11.34 -3.79
N ASP A 83 7.19 10.61 -4.22
CA ASP A 83 8.36 10.28 -3.40
C ASP A 83 9.10 11.54 -2.92
N GLU A 84 9.30 12.52 -3.80
CA GLU A 84 9.86 13.82 -3.45
C GLU A 84 9.01 14.55 -2.39
N ALA A 85 7.68 14.54 -2.55
CA ALA A 85 6.77 15.16 -1.60
C ALA A 85 6.73 14.45 -0.24
N ILE A 86 6.76 13.11 -0.22
CA ILE A 86 6.84 12.31 1.00
C ILE A 86 8.19 12.52 1.69
N THR A 87 9.28 12.61 0.93
CA THR A 87 10.62 12.91 1.44
C THR A 87 10.67 14.32 2.05
N ALA A 88 10.06 15.32 1.41
CA ALA A 88 9.95 16.67 1.94
C ALA A 88 9.11 16.69 3.24
N PHE A 89 7.99 15.96 3.26
CA PHE A 89 7.18 15.78 4.45
C PHE A 89 7.97 15.16 5.60
N GLN A 90 8.67 14.05 5.36
CA GLN A 90 9.55 13.40 6.34
C GLN A 90 10.53 14.39 6.96
N LYS A 91 11.23 15.18 6.13
CA LYS A 91 12.20 16.18 6.59
C LYS A 91 11.55 17.31 7.40
N SER A 92 10.26 17.55 7.21
CA SER A 92 9.50 18.57 7.92
C SER A 92 9.02 18.12 9.31
N VAL A 93 9.05 16.82 9.61
CA VAL A 93 8.65 16.27 10.91
C VAL A 93 9.81 16.45 11.90
N PRO A 94 9.63 17.21 12.99
CA PRO A 94 10.69 17.38 13.97
C PRO A 94 10.97 16.07 14.71
N ALA A 95 12.26 15.77 14.89
CA ALA A 95 12.68 14.71 15.80
C ALA A 95 12.39 15.13 17.26
N THR A 96 11.93 14.20 18.08
CA THR A 96 11.76 14.36 19.53
C THR A 96 12.81 13.52 20.25
N GLY A 97 13.71 14.18 20.97
CA GLY A 97 14.81 13.51 21.67
C GLY A 97 15.66 12.66 20.72
N ARG A 98 15.72 11.35 20.95
CA ARG A 98 16.47 10.41 20.08
C ARG A 98 15.62 9.71 19.01
N SER A 99 14.40 10.19 18.76
CA SER A 99 13.55 9.61 17.73
C SER A 99 14.04 9.90 16.30
N TYR A 100 13.78 9.00 15.35
CA TYR A 100 14.08 9.18 13.94
C TYR A 100 13.04 8.53 13.01
N ILE A 101 12.93 9.03 11.78
CA ILE A 101 12.16 8.39 10.70
C ILE A 101 13.11 7.57 9.83
N GLU A 102 12.78 6.31 9.66
CA GLU A 102 13.35 5.44 8.64
C GLU A 102 12.27 5.23 7.58
N SER A 103 12.60 5.56 6.34
CA SER A 103 11.67 5.48 5.20
C SER A 103 11.92 4.21 4.40
N GLY A 104 10.83 3.61 3.93
CA GLY A 104 10.88 2.55 2.93
C GLY A 104 10.80 3.13 1.51
N PRO A 105 10.84 2.27 0.48
CA PRO A 105 10.55 2.69 -0.89
C PRO A 105 9.11 3.22 -1.03
N THR A 106 8.91 4.06 -2.03
CA THR A 106 7.58 4.54 -2.45
C THR A 106 7.10 3.71 -3.64
N ASP A 107 5.92 3.12 -3.52
CA ASP A 107 5.29 2.28 -4.55
C ASP A 107 3.82 2.70 -4.78
N LEU A 108 3.26 2.34 -5.94
CA LEU A 108 1.83 2.51 -6.19
C LEU A 108 0.99 1.55 -5.35
N ALA A 109 -0.15 2.06 -4.89
CA ALA A 109 -1.18 1.27 -4.24
C ALA A 109 -2.56 1.65 -4.77
N ILE A 110 -3.48 0.68 -4.76
CA ILE A 110 -4.85 0.85 -5.24
C ILE A 110 -5.79 0.83 -4.04
N ASP A 111 -6.76 1.73 -4.02
CA ASP A 111 -7.85 1.67 -3.05
C ASP A 111 -8.94 0.70 -3.53
N ASN A 112 -9.31 -0.23 -2.67
CA ASN A 112 -10.36 -1.24 -2.91
C ASN A 112 -10.19 -1.95 -4.29
N PRO A 113 -9.09 -2.73 -4.50
CA PRO A 113 -8.84 -3.37 -5.79
C PRO A 113 -9.96 -4.31 -6.23
N ASP A 114 -10.68 -4.93 -5.29
CA ASP A 114 -11.77 -5.87 -5.56
C ASP A 114 -12.90 -5.29 -6.40
N GLN A 115 -13.08 -3.96 -6.39
CA GLN A 115 -14.07 -3.30 -7.27
C GLN A 115 -13.81 -3.57 -8.77
N TYR A 116 -12.56 -3.87 -9.13
CA TYR A 116 -12.15 -4.16 -10.52
C TYR A 116 -12.23 -5.64 -10.88
N ARG A 117 -12.54 -6.53 -9.92
CA ARG A 117 -12.53 -7.99 -10.13
C ARG A 117 -13.40 -8.41 -11.31
N GLY A 118 -14.63 -7.88 -11.41
CA GLY A 118 -15.55 -8.21 -12.51
C GLY A 118 -14.99 -7.83 -13.88
N ALA A 119 -14.29 -6.70 -13.99
CA ALA A 119 -13.65 -6.26 -15.23
C ALA A 119 -12.49 -7.18 -15.63
N VAL A 120 -11.67 -7.60 -14.66
CA VAL A 120 -10.55 -8.54 -14.90
C VAL A 120 -11.07 -9.92 -15.32
N VAL A 121 -12.07 -10.46 -14.63
CA VAL A 121 -12.71 -11.74 -15.01
C VAL A 121 -13.28 -11.67 -16.43
N LYS A 122 -13.93 -10.56 -16.77
CA LYS A 122 -14.45 -10.35 -18.12
C LYS A 122 -13.32 -10.32 -19.16
N ALA A 123 -12.23 -9.61 -18.90
CA ALA A 123 -11.08 -9.55 -19.81
C ALA A 123 -10.46 -10.94 -20.04
N ILE A 124 -10.32 -11.75 -18.99
CA ILE A 124 -9.83 -13.14 -19.07
C ILE A 124 -10.79 -13.98 -19.91
N ALA A 125 -12.10 -13.90 -19.67
CA ALA A 125 -13.11 -14.66 -20.40
C ALA A 125 -13.17 -14.28 -21.89
N ASP A 126 -13.04 -12.98 -22.21
CA ASP A 126 -13.04 -12.51 -23.59
C ASP A 126 -11.80 -13.00 -24.35
N GLU A 127 -10.60 -12.93 -23.75
CA GLU A 127 -9.37 -13.47 -24.36
C GLU A 127 -9.44 -14.98 -24.54
N SER A 128 -9.90 -15.69 -23.51
CA SER A 128 -10.12 -17.14 -23.54
C SER A 128 -11.04 -17.56 -24.69
N LYS A 129 -12.16 -16.85 -24.89
CA LYS A 129 -13.08 -17.10 -26.01
C LYS A 129 -12.44 -16.82 -27.37
N ARG A 130 -11.62 -15.77 -27.49
CA ARG A 130 -10.87 -15.48 -28.72
C ARG A 130 -9.96 -16.65 -29.10
N TYR A 131 -9.24 -17.23 -28.14
CA TYR A 131 -8.41 -18.40 -28.40
C TYR A 131 -9.21 -19.65 -28.73
N ALA A 132 -10.28 -19.96 -27.99
CA ALA A 132 -11.12 -21.11 -28.31
C ALA A 132 -11.70 -21.04 -29.74
N ALA A 133 -12.10 -19.84 -30.19
CA ALA A 133 -12.61 -19.63 -31.53
C ALA A 133 -11.60 -19.96 -32.65
N MET A 134 -10.29 -19.90 -32.37
CA MET A 134 -9.24 -20.28 -33.34
C MET A 134 -9.22 -21.79 -33.64
N PHE A 135 -9.81 -22.63 -32.77
CA PHE A 135 -9.86 -24.10 -32.95
C PHE A 135 -11.17 -24.57 -33.61
N GLY A 136 -12.13 -23.67 -33.82
CA GLY A 136 -13.43 -23.98 -34.42
C GLY A 136 -14.59 -23.99 -33.42
N SER A 137 -15.83 -24.01 -33.95
CA SER A 137 -17.06 -23.89 -33.15
C SER A 137 -17.31 -25.05 -32.18
N ASP A 138 -16.67 -26.19 -32.40
CA ASP A 138 -16.85 -27.40 -31.59
C ASP A 138 -15.93 -27.45 -30.38
N TYR A 139 -15.04 -26.46 -30.23
CA TYR A 139 -14.19 -26.29 -29.06
C TYR A 139 -14.81 -25.35 -28.04
N GLY A 140 -14.64 -25.69 -26.78
CA GLY A 140 -14.96 -24.89 -25.62
C GLY A 140 -13.71 -24.56 -24.81
N ILE A 141 -13.90 -23.80 -23.74
CA ILE A 141 -12.84 -23.43 -22.81
C ILE A 141 -13.26 -23.73 -21.38
N GLU A 142 -12.36 -24.34 -20.63
CA GLU A 142 -12.45 -24.48 -19.18
C GLU A 142 -11.39 -23.58 -18.56
N ILE A 143 -11.81 -22.61 -17.74
CA ILE A 143 -10.90 -21.69 -17.04
C ILE A 143 -10.87 -22.09 -15.56
N ARG A 144 -9.68 -22.22 -14.98
CA ARG A 144 -9.46 -22.56 -13.57
C ARG A 144 -8.71 -21.44 -12.86
N GLY A 145 -9.02 -21.21 -11.58
CA GLY A 145 -8.38 -20.18 -10.74
C GLY A 145 -9.08 -18.82 -10.71
N LEU A 146 -10.26 -18.68 -11.34
CA LEU A 146 -11.03 -17.42 -11.29
C LEU A 146 -11.63 -17.13 -9.91
N ASP A 147 -11.59 -18.09 -9.00
CA ASP A 147 -11.94 -17.99 -7.58
C ASP A 147 -10.79 -17.47 -6.71
N SER A 148 -9.56 -17.44 -7.22
CA SER A 148 -8.37 -16.91 -6.53
C SER A 148 -8.45 -15.40 -6.28
N GLU A 149 -7.56 -14.89 -5.43
CA GLU A 149 -7.46 -13.45 -5.12
C GLU A 149 -7.12 -12.60 -6.35
N LEU A 150 -7.52 -11.33 -6.30
CA LEU A 150 -7.12 -10.33 -7.27
C LEU A 150 -5.78 -9.72 -6.84
N TYR A 151 -4.77 -9.87 -7.67
CA TYR A 151 -3.45 -9.30 -7.45
C TYR A 151 -3.26 -8.03 -8.28
N PHE A 152 -2.35 -7.18 -7.83
CA PHE A 152 -1.85 -6.07 -8.62
C PHE A 152 -0.33 -5.97 -8.51
N LYS A 153 0.28 -5.41 -9.56
CA LYS A 153 1.68 -5.01 -9.55
C LYS A 153 1.83 -3.66 -10.23
N GLN A 154 2.81 -2.87 -9.81
CA GLN A 154 3.12 -1.63 -10.52
C GLN A 154 3.59 -1.94 -11.94
N ALA A 155 3.01 -1.27 -12.93
CA ALA A 155 3.32 -1.43 -14.34
C ALA A 155 4.09 -0.22 -14.90
N SER A 156 3.80 0.97 -14.38
CA SER A 156 4.47 2.21 -14.76
C SER A 156 4.51 3.20 -13.58
N GLN A 157 4.85 4.46 -13.86
CA GLN A 157 4.87 5.55 -12.88
C GLN A 157 3.48 6.01 -12.43
N THR A 158 2.43 5.58 -13.12
CA THR A 158 1.03 5.98 -12.83
C THR A 158 0.06 4.81 -12.92
N GLU A 159 0.49 3.67 -13.45
CA GLU A 159 -0.38 2.53 -13.73
C GLU A 159 0.06 1.28 -13.00
N VAL A 160 -0.94 0.46 -12.74
CA VAL A 160 -0.85 -0.84 -12.10
C VAL A 160 -1.50 -1.86 -13.02
N PHE A 161 -0.93 -3.06 -13.05
CA PHE A 161 -1.48 -4.19 -13.75
C PHE A 161 -2.22 -5.08 -12.76
N LEU A 162 -3.52 -5.26 -13.00
CA LEU A 162 -4.40 -6.13 -12.23
C LEU A 162 -4.49 -7.50 -12.87
N TYR A 163 -4.41 -8.57 -12.08
CA TYR A 163 -4.48 -9.93 -12.59
C TYR A 163 -5.06 -10.92 -11.57
N ILE A 164 -5.68 -11.97 -12.09
CA ILE A 164 -6.06 -13.16 -11.33
C ILE A 164 -5.21 -14.31 -11.87
N GLU A 165 -4.54 -15.05 -11.01
CA GLU A 165 -3.79 -16.23 -11.42
C GLU A 165 -4.75 -17.30 -11.95
N HIS A 166 -4.57 -17.70 -13.21
CA HIS A 166 -5.47 -18.64 -13.86
C HIS A 166 -4.73 -19.46 -14.91
N ASN A 167 -5.34 -20.58 -15.27
CA ASN A 167 -5.00 -21.34 -16.47
C ASN A 167 -6.29 -21.69 -17.22
N PHE A 168 -6.15 -22.03 -18.49
CA PHE A 168 -7.27 -22.50 -19.28
C PHE A 168 -6.87 -23.68 -20.17
N VAL A 169 -7.86 -24.52 -20.46
CA VAL A 169 -7.74 -25.64 -21.39
C VAL A 169 -8.78 -25.48 -22.48
N ILE A 170 -8.34 -25.55 -23.72
CA ILE A 170 -9.22 -25.60 -24.90
C ILE A 170 -9.42 -27.06 -25.25
N LYS A 171 -10.68 -27.50 -25.32
CA LYS A 171 -11.06 -28.90 -25.59
C LYS A 171 -12.36 -28.95 -26.39
N PRO A 172 -12.64 -30.05 -27.12
CA PRO A 172 -13.97 -30.27 -27.69
C PRO A 172 -15.06 -30.15 -26.61
N LYS A 173 -16.21 -29.60 -26.99
CA LYS A 173 -17.38 -29.43 -26.11
C LYS A 173 -17.93 -30.76 -25.61
#